data_AF-A0A5N5CYV4-F1
#
_entry.id   AF-A0A5N5CYV4-F1
#
_cell.length_a   1.000
_cell.length_b   1.000
_cell.length_c   1.000
_cell.angle_alpha   90.00
_cell.angle_beta   90.00
_cell.angle_gamma   90.00
#
_symmetry.space_group_name_H-M   'P 1'
#
loop_
_entity.id
_entity.type
_entity.pdbx_description
1 polymer ?
#
loop_
_entity_poly.entity_id
_entity_poly.type
_entity_poly.pdbx_seq_one_letter_code
_entity_poly.pdbx_strand_id
1 'polypeptide(L)'
;MAIIYVIVVVVALFSIPADDTTKEEFSLQALKRFDVVGSILTIIGIGMFSAALSLGSTAPQGWKTPYVLVLLIIGALLITIFVFWERWYQYPLVPMDIWKDRNFSLVIIILLLGYLAFPIMGFWIALFMQTIKEYSPLMVAIHLLLMALGGIVMNFIAGLIMHKVSNTLLVAIGATAYTASFLLMSLQRSNSSYWAFVFLGLILSVVGADFEFFVANMYVMSSLAPDEQGVAGGIFQTATKLCVTIGMGISTAIFEAVNARGRAATGYFRDDPIEPYAATLWYCAGITALAIPLYGWLKIGTQGCGDEEKVDGVEEGSASEGRGRGV
;
A
#
# COMPACT_ATOMS: atom_id res chain seq x y z
N MET A 1 1.62 -18.72 -3.19
CA MET A 1 0.75 -17.98 -2.25
C MET A 1 -0.34 -18.86 -1.63
N ALA A 2 -1.13 -19.62 -2.40
CA ALA A 2 -2.22 -20.45 -1.84
C ALA A 2 -1.79 -21.40 -0.70
N ILE A 3 -0.68 -22.13 -0.85
CA ILE A 3 -0.17 -23.05 0.20
C ILE A 3 0.18 -22.29 1.49
N ILE A 4 0.82 -21.12 1.37
CA ILE A 4 1.17 -20.27 2.51
C ILE A 4 -0.10 -19.80 3.23
N TYR A 5 -1.12 -19.37 2.50
CA TYR A 5 -2.41 -18.98 3.10
C TYR A 5 -3.10 -20.14 3.81
N VAL A 6 -3.06 -21.34 3.25
CA VAL A 6 -3.59 -22.54 3.93
C VAL A 6 -2.84 -22.79 5.22
N ILE A 7 -1.49 -22.74 5.22
CA ILE A 7 -0.69 -22.91 6.43
C ILE A 7 -1.04 -21.85 7.48
N VAL A 8 -1.14 -20.57 7.08
CA VAL A 8 -1.50 -19.48 7.98
C VAL A 8 -2.91 -19.67 8.55
N VAL A 9 -3.88 -20.08 7.74
CA VAL A 9 -5.25 -20.39 8.22
C VAL A 9 -5.21 -21.55 9.21
N VAL A 10 -4.47 -22.62 8.92
CA VAL A 10 -4.34 -23.75 9.84
C VAL A 10 -3.73 -23.30 11.17
N VAL A 11 -2.64 -22.53 11.15
CA VAL A 11 -2.03 -21.98 12.38
C VAL A 11 -3.01 -21.07 13.11
N ALA A 12 -3.72 -20.20 12.40
CA ALA A 12 -4.72 -19.29 12.96
C ALA A 12 -5.86 -20.04 13.64
N LEU A 13 -6.35 -21.15 13.06
CA LEU A 13 -7.36 -22.00 13.69
C LEU A 13 -6.91 -22.59 15.03
N PHE A 14 -5.61 -22.79 15.23
CA PHE A 14 -5.05 -23.28 16.50
C PHE A 14 -4.58 -22.16 17.45
N SER A 15 -4.26 -20.97 16.93
CA SER A 15 -3.72 -19.85 17.72
C SER A 15 -4.75 -18.80 18.13
N ILE A 16 -5.85 -18.65 17.38
CA ILE A 16 -6.93 -17.71 17.73
C ILE A 16 -7.70 -18.30 18.91
N PRO A 17 -7.72 -17.64 20.09
CA PRO A 17 -8.54 -18.08 21.22
C PRO A 17 -10.01 -18.20 20.81
N ALA A 18 -10.75 -19.12 21.43
CA ALA A 18 -12.18 -19.21 21.21
C ALA A 18 -12.81 -17.83 21.48
N ASP A 19 -13.48 -17.28 20.48
CA ASP A 19 -14.14 -16.00 20.57
C ASP A 19 -15.38 -16.17 21.47
N ASP A 20 -15.24 -15.79 22.74
CA ASP A 20 -16.30 -15.82 23.75
C ASP A 20 -17.28 -14.65 23.60
N THR A 21 -17.11 -13.79 22.59
CA THR A 21 -18.08 -12.73 22.31
C THR A 21 -19.40 -13.34 21.84
N THR A 22 -20.51 -12.77 22.30
CA THR A 22 -21.85 -13.14 21.85
C THR A 22 -21.96 -12.86 20.36
N LYS A 23 -21.84 -13.90 19.54
CA LYS A 23 -22.02 -13.83 18.10
C LYS A 23 -23.43 -13.32 17.83
N GLU A 24 -23.55 -12.15 17.21
CA GLU A 24 -24.85 -11.71 16.72
C GLU A 24 -25.40 -12.79 15.78
N GLU A 25 -26.61 -13.29 16.08
CA GLU A 25 -27.27 -14.23 15.19
C GLU A 25 -27.41 -13.59 13.81
N PHE A 26 -27.23 -14.39 12.76
CA PHE A 26 -27.35 -13.95 11.37
C PHE A 26 -28.75 -13.36 11.14
N SER A 27 -28.88 -12.04 11.31
CA SER A 27 -30.17 -11.37 11.27
C SER A 27 -30.44 -10.81 9.87
N LEU A 28 -31.68 -10.90 9.40
CA LEU A 28 -32.11 -10.26 8.15
C LEU A 28 -31.87 -8.74 8.17
N GLN A 29 -31.73 -8.13 9.35
CA GLN A 29 -31.36 -6.71 9.47
C GLN A 29 -29.88 -6.47 9.14
N ALA A 30 -28.97 -7.38 9.51
CA ALA A 30 -27.57 -7.31 9.12
C ALA A 30 -27.41 -7.41 7.59
N LEU A 31 -28.17 -8.32 6.95
CA LEU A 31 -28.18 -8.42 5.48
C LEU A 31 -28.76 -7.17 4.80
N LYS A 32 -29.75 -6.52 5.41
CA LYS A 32 -30.31 -5.24 4.90
C LYS A 32 -29.34 -4.06 5.03
N ARG A 33 -28.39 -4.12 5.97
CA ARG A 33 -27.34 -3.10 6.13
C ARG A 33 -26.17 -3.31 5.18
N PHE A 34 -26.04 -4.46 4.55
CA PHE A 34 -24.96 -4.76 3.62
C PHE A 34 -25.14 -4.04 2.28
N ASP A 35 -24.14 -3.27 1.85
CA ASP A 35 -24.17 -2.57 0.56
C ASP A 35 -23.88 -3.52 -0.62
N VAL A 36 -24.89 -4.27 -1.05
CA VAL A 36 -24.80 -5.15 -2.22
C VAL A 36 -24.48 -4.37 -3.49
N VAL A 37 -25.08 -3.19 -3.66
CA VAL A 37 -24.96 -2.40 -4.90
C VAL A 37 -23.56 -1.84 -5.01
N GLY A 38 -23.06 -1.18 -3.96
CA GLY A 38 -21.69 -0.67 -3.89
C GLY A 38 -20.65 -1.79 -4.04
N SER A 39 -20.90 -2.95 -3.44
CA SER A 39 -20.05 -4.14 -3.61
C SER A 39 -19.96 -4.60 -5.06
N ILE A 40 -21.10 -4.72 -5.75
CA ILE A 40 -21.13 -5.13 -7.17
C ILE A 40 -20.44 -4.09 -8.05
N LEU A 41 -20.72 -2.80 -7.85
CA LEU A 41 -20.11 -1.71 -8.60
C LEU A 41 -18.58 -1.73 -8.45
N THR A 42 -18.09 -1.90 -7.23
CA THR A 42 -16.65 -1.93 -6.92
C THR A 42 -15.98 -3.16 -7.51
N ILE A 43 -16.53 -4.35 -7.28
CA ILE A 43 -15.94 -5.62 -7.75
C ILE A 43 -15.85 -5.63 -9.28
N ILE A 44 -16.96 -5.29 -9.96
CA ILE A 44 -16.99 -5.27 -11.43
C ILE A 44 -16.13 -4.13 -11.97
N GLY A 45 -16.25 -2.93 -11.40
CA GLY A 45 -15.51 -1.75 -11.85
C GLY A 45 -14.00 -1.94 -11.76
N ILE A 46 -13.50 -2.36 -10.59
CA ILE A 46 -12.07 -2.65 -10.38
C ILE A 46 -11.63 -3.85 -11.22
N GLY A 47 -12.45 -4.90 -11.31
CA GLY A 47 -12.15 -6.07 -12.14
C GLY A 47 -11.96 -5.71 -13.61
N MET A 48 -12.88 -4.94 -14.19
CA MET A 48 -12.80 -4.49 -15.59
C MET A 48 -11.62 -3.54 -15.81
N PHE A 49 -11.43 -2.56 -14.92
CA PHE A 49 -10.34 -1.60 -15.03
C PHE A 49 -8.97 -2.28 -14.92
N SER A 50 -8.83 -3.21 -13.97
CA SER A 50 -7.62 -4.03 -13.78
C SER A 50 -7.35 -4.95 -14.98
N ALA A 51 -8.39 -5.58 -15.52
CA ALA A 51 -8.30 -6.40 -16.72
C ALA A 51 -7.85 -5.59 -17.94
N ALA A 52 -8.36 -4.37 -18.12
CA ALA A 52 -7.93 -3.47 -19.20
C ALA A 52 -6.43 -3.17 -19.13
N LEU A 53 -5.93 -2.80 -17.94
CA LEU A 53 -4.53 -2.49 -17.72
C LEU A 53 -3.61 -3.71 -17.94
N SER A 54 -4.09 -4.90 -17.60
CA SER A 54 -3.32 -6.15 -17.76
C SER A 54 -3.29 -6.64 -19.21
N LEU A 55 -4.41 -6.51 -19.93
CA LEU A 55 -4.55 -6.98 -21.30
C LEU A 55 -4.04 -5.96 -22.33
N GLY A 56 -3.86 -4.70 -21.94
CA GLY A 56 -3.54 -3.60 -22.85
C GLY A 56 -2.31 -3.85 -23.72
N SER A 57 -1.21 -4.37 -23.17
CA SER A 57 0.02 -4.63 -23.94
C SER A 57 -0.02 -5.90 -24.78
N THR A 58 -0.80 -6.91 -24.37
CA THR A 58 -0.85 -8.23 -25.03
C THR A 58 -1.99 -8.37 -26.02
N ALA A 59 -2.90 -7.40 -26.08
CA ALA A 59 -4.03 -7.40 -26.98
C ALA A 59 -3.60 -7.26 -28.46
N PRO A 60 -4.40 -7.76 -29.43
CA PRO A 60 -4.02 -7.79 -30.85
C PRO A 60 -3.61 -6.43 -31.46
N GLN A 61 -4.23 -5.32 -31.02
CA GLN A 61 -3.88 -3.95 -31.42
C GLN A 61 -3.33 -3.13 -30.24
N GLY A 62 -2.79 -3.82 -29.24
CA GLY A 62 -2.41 -3.25 -27.95
C GLY A 62 -3.57 -2.48 -27.31
N TRP A 63 -3.27 -1.30 -26.77
CA TRP A 63 -4.23 -0.40 -26.12
C TRP A 63 -5.37 0.09 -27.02
N LYS A 64 -5.23 0.04 -28.34
CA LYS A 64 -6.29 0.43 -29.29
C LYS A 64 -7.34 -0.66 -29.49
N THR A 65 -7.13 -1.84 -28.93
CA THR A 65 -8.07 -2.95 -29.07
C THR A 65 -9.41 -2.60 -28.44
N PRO A 66 -10.55 -2.74 -29.14
CA PRO A 66 -11.85 -2.24 -28.67
C PRO A 66 -12.25 -2.72 -27.27
N TYR A 67 -12.06 -4.01 -26.96
CA TYR A 67 -12.44 -4.53 -25.63
C TYR A 67 -11.59 -3.94 -24.50
N VAL A 68 -10.33 -3.56 -24.74
CA VAL A 68 -9.47 -2.91 -23.74
C VAL A 68 -10.04 -1.54 -23.39
N LEU A 69 -10.42 -0.76 -24.41
CA LEU A 69 -11.04 0.55 -24.21
C LEU A 69 -12.38 0.46 -23.50
N VAL A 70 -13.21 -0.52 -23.86
CA VAL A 70 -14.51 -0.76 -23.20
C VAL A 70 -14.32 -1.13 -21.74
N LEU A 71 -13.41 -2.06 -21.43
CA LEU A 71 -13.10 -2.46 -20.06
C LEU A 71 -12.56 -1.27 -19.23
N LEU A 72 -11.70 -0.45 -19.83
CA LEU A 72 -11.11 0.72 -19.17
C LEU A 72 -12.18 1.78 -18.86
N ILE A 73 -13.00 2.16 -19.86
CA ILE A 73 -14.01 3.21 -19.73
C ILE A 73 -15.13 2.76 -18.80
N ILE A 74 -15.69 1.57 -18.99
CA ILE A 74 -16.77 1.05 -18.14
C ILE A 74 -16.24 0.81 -16.72
N GLY A 75 -15.05 0.24 -16.57
CA GLY A 75 -14.43 0.05 -15.26
C GLY A 75 -14.28 1.37 -14.49
N ALA A 76 -13.71 2.40 -15.15
CA ALA A 76 -13.57 3.74 -14.57
C ALA A 76 -14.93 4.38 -14.24
N LEU A 77 -15.93 4.21 -15.12
CA LEU A 77 -17.28 4.72 -14.90
C LEU A 77 -17.93 4.05 -13.68
N LEU A 78 -17.83 2.72 -13.54
CA LEU A 78 -18.39 1.97 -12.41
C LEU A 78 -17.72 2.35 -11.08
N ILE A 79 -16.39 2.52 -11.07
CA ILE A 79 -15.66 3.02 -9.88
C ILE A 79 -16.14 4.43 -9.52
N THR A 80 -16.34 5.29 -10.52
CA THR A 80 -16.83 6.65 -10.31
C THR A 80 -18.26 6.63 -9.73
N ILE A 81 -19.15 5.81 -10.31
CA ILE A 81 -20.52 5.62 -9.80
C ILE A 81 -20.50 5.08 -8.38
N PHE A 82 -19.60 4.15 -8.04
CA PHE A 82 -19.43 3.65 -6.67
C PHE A 82 -19.08 4.77 -5.69
N VAL A 83 -18.09 5.62 -6.01
CA VAL A 83 -17.71 6.74 -5.14
C VAL A 83 -18.87 7.70 -4.92
N PHE A 84 -19.68 7.95 -5.95
CA PHE A 84 -20.90 8.75 -5.79
C PHE A 84 -21.96 8.02 -4.98
N TRP A 85 -22.20 6.72 -5.23
CA TRP A 85 -23.17 5.89 -4.52
C TRP A 85 -22.94 5.89 -3.00
N GLU A 86 -21.70 5.67 -2.59
CA GLU A 86 -21.25 5.68 -1.19
C GLU A 86 -21.53 6.99 -0.47
N ARG A 87 -21.60 8.12 -1.19
CA ARG A 87 -21.92 9.42 -0.58
C ARG A 87 -23.38 9.54 -0.14
N TRP A 88 -24.30 8.78 -0.74
CA TRP A 88 -25.74 8.90 -0.50
C TRP A 88 -26.34 7.67 0.19
N TYR A 89 -25.64 6.54 0.18
CA TYR A 89 -26.15 5.30 0.78
C TYR A 89 -26.23 5.42 2.32
N GLN A 90 -27.24 4.78 2.91
CA GLN A 90 -27.52 4.89 4.36
C GLN A 90 -26.52 4.13 5.24
N TYR A 91 -25.85 3.12 4.68
CA TYR A 91 -24.87 2.27 5.37
C TYR A 91 -23.62 2.11 4.50
N PRO A 92 -22.88 3.21 4.20
CA PRO A 92 -21.77 3.19 3.26
C PRO A 92 -20.67 2.25 3.73
N LEU A 93 -19.99 1.59 2.79
CA LEU A 93 -18.82 0.78 3.08
C LEU A 93 -17.65 1.64 3.60
N VAL A 94 -17.50 2.87 3.09
CA VAL A 94 -16.55 3.86 3.63
C VAL A 94 -17.31 5.03 4.23
N PRO A 95 -17.12 5.33 5.53
CA PRO A 95 -17.61 6.57 6.09
C PRO A 95 -16.88 7.74 5.43
N MET A 96 -17.52 8.40 4.45
CA MET A 96 -16.89 9.43 3.62
C MET A 96 -16.46 10.66 4.44
N ASP A 97 -16.98 10.83 5.65
CA ASP A 97 -16.61 11.90 6.56
C ASP A 97 -15.16 11.79 7.07
N ILE A 98 -14.54 10.61 7.06
CA ILE A 98 -13.16 10.41 7.51
C ILE A 98 -12.18 11.16 6.58
N TRP A 99 -12.52 11.29 5.31
CA TRP A 99 -11.73 12.09 4.35
C TRP A 99 -11.75 13.60 4.64
N LYS A 100 -12.63 14.08 5.53
CA LYS A 100 -12.57 15.47 6.02
C LYS A 100 -11.40 15.68 6.98
N ASP A 101 -10.90 14.62 7.63
CA ASP A 101 -9.64 14.70 8.35
C ASP A 101 -8.50 14.83 7.33
N ARG A 102 -7.85 15.99 7.39
CA ARG A 102 -6.70 16.32 6.56
C ARG A 102 -5.55 15.33 6.77
N ASN A 103 -5.27 14.94 8.02
CA ASN A 103 -4.16 14.03 8.31
C ASN A 103 -4.45 12.64 7.76
N PHE A 104 -5.66 12.11 7.98
CA PHE A 104 -6.10 10.85 7.39
C PHE A 104 -5.91 10.84 5.86
N SER A 105 -6.45 11.86 5.18
CA SER A 105 -6.35 11.97 3.72
C SER A 105 -4.91 12.02 3.23
N LEU A 106 -4.05 12.80 3.90
CA LEU A 106 -2.63 12.89 3.56
C LEU A 106 -1.89 11.57 3.75
N VAL A 107 -2.10 10.87 4.87
CA VAL A 107 -1.48 9.56 5.13
C VAL A 107 -1.87 8.55 4.06
N ILE A 108 -3.15 8.48 3.70
CA ILE A 108 -3.62 7.57 2.67
C ILE A 108 -3.03 7.94 1.31
N ILE A 109 -3.00 9.21 0.92
CA ILE A 109 -2.38 9.63 -0.36
C ILE A 109 -0.90 9.25 -0.42
N ILE A 110 -0.15 9.50 0.66
CA ILE A 110 1.28 9.13 0.75
C ILE A 110 1.45 7.62 0.57
N LEU A 111 0.68 6.82 1.31
CA LEU A 111 0.71 5.37 1.19
C LEU A 111 0.40 4.90 -0.24
N LEU A 112 -0.65 5.45 -0.87
CA LEU A 112 -1.05 5.06 -2.23
C LEU A 112 0.03 5.41 -3.26
N LEU A 113 0.76 6.52 -3.08
CA LEU A 113 1.94 6.86 -3.88
C LEU A 113 3.07 5.85 -3.69
N GLY A 114 3.31 5.37 -2.46
CA GLY A 114 4.23 4.27 -2.18
C GLY A 114 3.82 2.97 -2.88
N TYR A 115 2.53 2.61 -2.83
CA TYR A 115 1.99 1.39 -3.47
C TYR A 115 1.96 1.46 -5.01
N LEU A 116 1.97 2.66 -5.59
CA LEU A 116 2.18 2.86 -7.03
C LEU A 116 3.60 2.52 -7.51
N ALA A 117 4.55 2.31 -6.58
CA ALA A 117 5.96 2.06 -6.87
C ALA A 117 6.51 0.75 -6.27
N PHE A 118 6.21 0.43 -5.01
CA PHE A 118 6.90 -0.63 -4.28
C PHE A 118 6.75 -2.04 -4.89
N PRO A 119 5.53 -2.54 -5.17
CA PRO A 119 5.39 -3.86 -5.81
C PRO A 119 5.90 -3.87 -7.26
N ILE A 120 5.84 -2.71 -7.92
CA ILE A 120 6.31 -2.50 -9.30
C ILE A 120 7.82 -2.66 -9.35
N MET A 121 8.55 -2.04 -8.41
CA MET A 121 10.00 -2.19 -8.28
C MET A 121 10.39 -3.67 -8.12
N GLY A 122 9.70 -4.41 -7.23
CA GLY A 122 10.01 -5.82 -6.99
C GLY A 122 9.86 -6.68 -8.25
N PHE A 123 8.81 -6.43 -9.04
CA PHE A 123 8.59 -7.09 -10.32
C PHE A 123 9.71 -6.80 -11.34
N TRP A 124 10.05 -5.53 -11.56
CA TRP A 124 11.08 -5.16 -12.55
C TRP A 124 12.48 -5.59 -12.15
N ILE A 125 12.82 -5.56 -10.86
CA ILE A 125 14.10 -6.06 -10.35
C ILE A 125 14.18 -7.58 -10.52
N ALA A 126 13.10 -8.31 -10.26
CA ALA A 126 13.05 -9.74 -10.51
C ALA A 126 13.27 -10.07 -12.00
N LEU A 127 12.60 -9.34 -12.90
CA LEU A 127 12.76 -9.52 -14.34
C LEU A 127 14.17 -9.13 -14.82
N PHE A 128 14.73 -8.05 -14.28
CA PHE A 128 16.10 -7.62 -14.58
C PHE A 128 17.12 -8.72 -14.21
N MET A 129 17.01 -9.29 -13.00
CA MET A 129 17.91 -10.38 -12.59
C MET A 129 17.77 -11.62 -13.47
N GLN A 130 16.56 -11.98 -13.88
CA GLN A 130 16.36 -13.16 -14.74
C GLN A 130 16.83 -12.92 -16.17
N THR A 131 16.55 -11.74 -16.73
CA THR A 131 16.73 -11.49 -18.17
C THR A 131 18.13 -10.95 -18.50
N ILE A 132 18.67 -10.08 -17.65
CA ILE A 132 19.96 -9.40 -17.90
C ILE A 132 21.10 -10.05 -17.11
N LYS A 133 20.86 -10.42 -15.85
CA LYS A 133 21.87 -11.13 -15.03
C LYS A 133 21.83 -12.65 -15.24
N GLU A 134 20.85 -13.16 -15.98
CA GLU A 134 20.64 -14.59 -16.27
C GLU A 134 20.58 -15.47 -15.02
N TYR A 135 20.10 -14.90 -13.91
CA TYR A 135 19.93 -15.65 -12.66
C TYR A 135 18.77 -16.63 -12.79
N SER A 136 18.95 -17.82 -12.23
CA SER A 136 17.86 -18.79 -12.11
C SER A 136 16.72 -18.23 -11.23
N PRO A 137 15.47 -18.66 -11.44
CA PRO A 137 14.34 -18.21 -10.60
C PRO A 137 14.58 -18.45 -9.11
N LEU A 138 15.26 -19.54 -8.75
CA LEU A 138 15.65 -19.85 -7.37
C LEU A 138 16.63 -18.80 -6.82
N MET A 139 17.64 -18.41 -7.60
CA MET A 139 18.58 -17.37 -7.18
C MET A 139 17.86 -16.03 -7.00
N VAL A 140 16.96 -15.65 -7.90
CA VAL A 140 16.17 -14.41 -7.75
C VAL A 140 15.31 -14.46 -6.49
N ALA A 141 14.67 -15.58 -6.19
CA ALA A 141 13.92 -15.75 -4.95
C ALA A 141 14.81 -15.58 -3.71
N ILE A 142 16.04 -16.11 -3.72
CA ILE A 142 17.02 -15.93 -2.62
C ILE A 142 17.41 -14.45 -2.44
N HIS A 143 17.63 -13.71 -3.53
CA HIS A 143 17.99 -12.29 -3.42
C HIS A 143 16.81 -11.45 -2.91
N LEU A 144 15.58 -11.74 -3.37
CA LEU A 144 14.37 -11.06 -2.93
C LEU A 144 13.91 -11.49 -1.52
N LEU A 145 14.38 -12.63 -1.01
CA LEU A 145 14.12 -13.09 0.35
C LEU A 145 14.59 -12.05 1.38
N LEU A 146 15.59 -11.23 1.04
CA LEU A 146 16.02 -10.10 1.85
C LEU A 146 14.87 -9.14 2.16
N MET A 147 13.92 -8.94 1.25
CA MET A 147 12.76 -8.09 1.52
C MET A 147 11.89 -8.67 2.62
N ALA A 148 11.65 -9.99 2.59
CA ALA A 148 10.85 -10.66 3.60
C ALA A 148 11.53 -10.64 4.98
N LEU A 149 12.84 -10.89 5.03
CA LEU A 149 13.62 -10.78 6.28
C LEU A 149 13.65 -9.34 6.79
N GLY A 150 13.86 -8.38 5.90
CA GLY A 150 13.79 -6.96 6.23
C GLY A 150 12.45 -6.58 6.84
N GLY A 151 11.35 -7.11 6.29
CA GLY A 151 10.01 -6.80 6.78
C GLY A 151 9.74 -7.36 8.17
N ILE A 152 10.22 -8.58 8.44
CA ILE A 152 10.16 -9.16 9.79
C ILE A 152 10.92 -8.26 10.78
N VAL A 153 12.15 -7.87 10.44
CA VAL A 153 12.97 -7.00 11.29
C VAL A 153 12.31 -5.63 11.51
N MET A 154 11.79 -5.01 10.45
CA MET A 154 11.12 -3.72 10.52
C MET A 154 9.82 -3.77 11.32
N ASN A 155 9.07 -4.87 11.26
CA ASN A 155 7.89 -5.06 12.12
C ASN A 155 8.27 -5.06 13.61
N PHE A 156 9.35 -5.74 14.00
CA PHE A 156 9.85 -5.70 15.38
C PHE A 156 10.30 -4.29 15.77
N ILE A 157 11.02 -3.60 14.89
CA ILE A 157 11.49 -2.23 15.13
C ILE A 157 10.30 -1.27 15.28
N ALA A 158 9.31 -1.35 14.41
CA ALA A 158 8.11 -0.54 14.46
C ALA A 158 7.37 -0.72 15.79
N GLY A 159 7.18 -1.96 16.24
CA GLY A 159 6.57 -2.27 17.54
C GLY A 159 7.29 -1.63 18.74
N LEU A 160 8.60 -1.47 18.68
CA LEU A 160 9.39 -0.86 19.76
C LEU A 160 9.42 0.67 19.71
N ILE A 161 9.30 1.25 18.51
CA ILE A 161 9.56 2.67 18.26
C ILE A 161 8.27 3.49 18.16
N MET A 162 7.13 2.88 17.80
CA MET A 162 5.87 3.59 17.52
C MET A 162 5.31 4.41 18.70
N HIS A 163 5.59 3.99 19.93
CA HIS A 163 5.19 4.72 21.14
C HIS A 163 6.12 5.90 21.46
N LYS A 164 7.33 5.92 20.89
CA LYS A 164 8.39 6.87 21.26
C LYS A 164 8.68 7.90 20.17
N VAL A 165 8.29 7.63 18.93
CA VAL A 165 8.60 8.47 17.77
C VAL A 165 7.32 8.97 17.13
N SER A 166 7.31 10.25 16.75
CA SER A 166 6.18 10.85 16.03
C SER A 166 5.94 10.09 14.73
N ASN A 167 4.68 9.72 14.48
CA ASN A 167 4.30 9.06 13.23
C ASN A 167 4.58 9.94 12.00
N THR A 168 4.59 11.28 12.17
CA THR A 168 5.01 12.21 11.12
C THR A 168 6.45 11.94 10.68
N LEU A 169 7.34 11.73 11.65
CA LEU A 169 8.74 11.40 11.37
C LEU A 169 8.86 10.03 10.71
N LEU A 170 8.09 9.03 11.16
CA LEU A 170 8.09 7.70 10.56
C LEU A 170 7.67 7.73 9.09
N VAL A 171 6.58 8.46 8.76
CA VAL A 171 6.14 8.64 7.37
C VAL A 171 7.19 9.39 6.55
N ALA A 172 7.82 10.43 7.09
CA ALA A 172 8.87 11.17 6.39
C ALA A 172 10.09 10.28 6.10
N ILE A 173 10.52 9.47 7.07
CA ILE A 173 11.59 8.48 6.87
C ILE A 173 11.17 7.45 5.83
N GLY A 174 9.92 6.99 5.86
CA GLY A 174 9.41 6.02 4.90
C GLY A 174 9.45 6.53 3.45
N ALA A 175 8.87 7.71 3.21
CA ALA A 175 8.81 8.32 1.89
C ALA A 175 10.20 8.67 1.32
N THR A 176 11.11 9.15 2.18
CA THR A 176 12.49 9.43 1.79
C THR A 176 13.29 8.16 1.52
N ALA A 177 13.11 7.10 2.32
CA ALA A 177 13.72 5.80 2.10
C ALA A 177 13.25 5.15 0.79
N TYR A 178 11.96 5.24 0.47
CA TYR A 178 11.43 4.80 -0.83
C TYR A 178 12.09 5.54 -1.99
N THR A 179 12.09 6.86 -1.93
CA THR A 179 12.66 7.68 -3.01
C THR A 179 14.16 7.40 -3.18
N ALA A 180 14.91 7.30 -2.07
CA ALA A 180 16.32 6.95 -2.10
C ALA A 180 16.57 5.54 -2.63
N SER A 181 15.74 4.56 -2.26
CA SER A 181 15.80 3.18 -2.76
C SER A 181 15.67 3.14 -4.27
N PHE A 182 14.57 3.69 -4.80
CA PHE A 182 14.26 3.59 -6.22
C PHE A 182 15.20 4.45 -7.06
N LEU A 183 15.64 5.61 -6.54
CA LEU A 183 16.68 6.42 -7.17
C LEU A 183 18.03 5.71 -7.21
N LEU A 184 18.42 5.03 -6.13
CA LEU A 184 19.65 4.25 -6.13
C LEU A 184 19.57 3.14 -7.17
N MET A 185 18.49 2.35 -7.17
CA MET A 185 18.33 1.24 -8.09
C MET A 185 18.15 1.70 -9.55
N SER A 186 17.59 2.89 -9.81
CA SER A 186 17.44 3.41 -11.18
C SER A 186 18.77 3.83 -11.81
N LEU A 187 19.81 4.06 -11.01
CA LEU A 187 21.16 4.40 -11.48
C LEU A 187 22.04 3.17 -11.77
N GLN A 188 21.54 1.97 -11.52
CA GLN A 188 22.34 0.75 -11.70
C GLN A 188 22.60 0.45 -13.19
N ARG A 189 23.74 -0.17 -13.50
CA ARG A 189 24.09 -0.65 -14.84
C ARG A 189 24.05 -2.18 -14.92
N SER A 190 24.03 -2.75 -16.13
CA SER A 190 24.01 -4.21 -16.30
C SER A 190 25.18 -4.93 -15.63
N ASN A 191 26.34 -4.29 -15.53
CA ASN A 191 27.53 -4.84 -14.88
C ASN A 191 27.67 -4.41 -13.40
N SER A 192 26.76 -3.61 -12.86
CA SER A 192 26.81 -3.15 -11.47
C SER A 192 26.71 -4.31 -10.48
N SER A 193 27.37 -4.14 -9.33
CA SER A 193 27.31 -5.08 -8.21
C SER A 193 25.92 -5.08 -7.57
N TYR A 194 25.39 -6.28 -7.32
CA TYR A 194 24.14 -6.48 -6.55
C TYR A 194 24.20 -5.77 -5.20
N TRP A 195 25.31 -5.89 -4.48
CA TRP A 195 25.48 -5.38 -3.12
C TRP A 195 25.42 -3.86 -3.02
N ALA A 196 25.90 -3.16 -4.05
CA ALA A 196 25.96 -1.70 -4.05
C ALA A 196 24.59 -1.05 -4.34
N PHE A 197 23.80 -1.67 -5.23
CA PHE A 197 22.57 -1.06 -5.74
C PHE A 197 21.32 -1.80 -5.26
N VAL A 198 21.19 -3.06 -5.64
CA VAL A 198 19.96 -3.81 -5.39
C VAL A 198 19.82 -4.15 -3.92
N PHE A 199 20.86 -4.69 -3.27
CA PHE A 199 20.81 -5.05 -1.85
C PHE A 199 20.39 -3.87 -0.96
N LEU A 200 21.08 -2.73 -1.12
CA LEU A 200 20.79 -1.52 -0.35
C LEU A 200 19.42 -0.94 -0.72
N GLY A 201 19.06 -0.96 -2.00
CA GLY A 201 17.74 -0.56 -2.48
C GLY A 201 16.63 -1.39 -1.86
N LEU A 202 16.76 -2.72 -1.81
CA LEU A 202 15.76 -3.61 -1.21
C LEU A 202 15.57 -3.30 0.28
N ILE A 203 16.65 -3.11 1.04
CA ILE A 203 16.56 -2.74 2.46
C ILE A 203 15.81 -1.43 2.63
N LEU A 204 16.22 -0.37 1.92
CA LEU A 204 15.57 0.94 1.99
C LEU A 204 14.10 0.90 1.57
N SER A 205 13.76 0.09 0.57
CA SER A 205 12.38 -0.06 0.10
C SER A 205 11.46 -0.65 1.17
N VAL A 206 11.98 -1.57 1.98
CA VAL A 206 11.21 -2.21 3.05
C VAL A 206 11.02 -1.25 4.22
N VAL A 207 12.03 -0.46 4.57
CA VAL A 207 11.88 0.63 5.56
C VAL A 207 10.75 1.58 5.13
N GLY A 208 10.75 1.96 3.85
CA GLY A 208 9.69 2.75 3.24
C GLY A 208 8.31 2.13 3.41
N ALA A 209 8.18 0.88 2.97
CA ALA A 209 6.93 0.15 2.96
C ALA A 209 6.32 -0.04 4.34
N ASP A 210 7.12 -0.49 5.30
CA ASP A 210 6.59 -0.83 6.61
C ASP A 210 6.22 0.43 7.39
N PHE A 211 7.04 1.48 7.41
CA PHE A 211 6.70 2.70 8.15
C PHE A 211 5.44 3.39 7.62
N GLU A 212 5.30 3.53 6.29
CA GLU A 212 4.08 4.10 5.72
C GLU A 212 2.87 3.20 5.99
N PHE A 213 3.01 1.88 5.78
CA PHE A 213 1.92 0.94 5.99
C PHE A 213 1.47 0.90 7.46
N PHE A 214 2.41 0.90 8.40
CA PHE A 214 2.10 0.91 9.82
C PHE A 214 1.32 2.15 10.22
N VAL A 215 1.82 3.34 9.89
CA VAL A 215 1.15 4.60 10.26
C VAL A 215 -0.22 4.70 9.58
N ALA A 216 -0.33 4.31 8.30
CA ALA A 216 -1.60 4.34 7.60
C ALA A 216 -2.61 3.34 8.16
N ASN A 217 -2.20 2.08 8.35
CA ASN A 217 -3.08 1.05 8.90
C ASN A 217 -3.56 1.43 10.31
N MET A 218 -2.66 1.98 11.14
CA MET A 218 -3.01 2.52 12.45
C MET A 218 -4.07 3.63 12.35
N TYR A 219 -3.85 4.63 11.48
CA TYR A 219 -4.79 5.74 11.29
C TYR A 219 -6.16 5.26 10.84
N VAL A 220 -6.19 4.28 9.93
CA VAL A 220 -7.44 3.66 9.47
C VAL A 220 -8.16 2.99 10.63
N MET A 221 -7.46 2.16 11.41
CA MET A 221 -8.09 1.42 12.50
C MET A 221 -8.54 2.33 13.66
N SER A 222 -7.80 3.40 13.97
CA SER A 222 -8.16 4.31 15.06
C SER A 222 -9.29 5.29 14.71
N SER A 223 -9.57 5.49 13.43
CA SER A 223 -10.60 6.44 12.96
C SER A 223 -11.98 5.80 12.81
N LEU A 224 -12.11 4.51 13.13
CA LEU A 224 -13.29 3.69 12.87
C LEU A 224 -13.74 2.94 14.12
N ALA A 225 -15.04 2.71 14.21
CA ALA A 225 -15.61 1.87 15.25
C ALA A 225 -15.13 0.41 15.10
N PRO A 226 -14.93 -0.35 16.20
CA PRO A 226 -14.39 -1.71 16.15
C PRO A 226 -15.14 -2.68 15.21
N ASP A 227 -16.45 -2.49 15.07
CA ASP A 227 -17.35 -3.25 14.19
C ASP A 227 -17.20 -2.91 12.71
N GLU A 228 -16.63 -1.76 12.37
CA GLU A 228 -16.44 -1.29 10.99
C GLU A 228 -15.00 -1.50 10.47
N GLN A 229 -14.06 -1.83 11.36
CA GLN A 229 -12.63 -1.98 11.02
C GLN A 229 -12.37 -3.06 9.95
N GLY A 230 -13.13 -4.16 9.95
CA GLY A 230 -12.97 -5.23 8.95
C GLY A 230 -13.34 -4.78 7.53
N VAL A 231 -14.43 -4.02 7.40
CA VAL A 231 -14.90 -3.49 6.10
C VAL A 231 -13.92 -2.45 5.58
N ALA A 232 -13.48 -1.53 6.42
CA ALA A 232 -12.52 -0.52 6.04
C ALA A 232 -11.14 -1.09 5.70
N GLY A 233 -10.68 -2.09 6.43
CA GLY A 233 -9.47 -2.85 6.08
C GLY A 233 -9.60 -3.47 4.68
N GLY A 234 -10.77 -3.99 4.33
CA GLY A 234 -11.06 -4.49 2.98
C GLY A 234 -10.97 -3.43 1.89
N ILE A 235 -11.52 -2.23 2.14
CA ILE A 235 -11.46 -1.12 1.18
C ILE A 235 -10.05 -0.57 1.04
N PHE A 236 -9.34 -0.45 2.16
CA PHE A 236 -7.94 -0.07 2.19
C PHE A 236 -7.08 -1.04 1.36
N GLN A 237 -7.28 -2.35 1.50
CA GLN A 237 -6.63 -3.35 0.66
C GLN A 237 -7.06 -3.24 -0.81
N THR A 238 -8.33 -2.95 -1.07
CA THR A 238 -8.83 -2.80 -2.43
C THR A 238 -8.19 -1.58 -3.13
N ALA A 239 -8.10 -0.44 -2.45
CA ALA A 239 -7.47 0.77 -2.95
C ALA A 239 -5.97 0.56 -3.25
N THR A 240 -5.23 -0.05 -2.32
CA THR A 240 -3.81 -0.38 -2.53
C THR A 240 -3.61 -1.34 -3.71
N LYS A 241 -4.48 -2.35 -3.89
CA LYS A 241 -4.41 -3.24 -5.07
C LYS A 241 -4.69 -2.52 -6.38
N LEU A 242 -5.65 -1.59 -6.40
CA LEU A 242 -5.91 -0.77 -7.58
C LEU A 242 -4.68 0.07 -7.97
N CYS A 243 -4.01 0.68 -6.98
CA CYS A 243 -2.76 1.41 -7.19
C CYS A 243 -1.66 0.52 -7.78
N VAL A 244 -1.50 -0.72 -7.28
CA VAL A 244 -0.52 -1.66 -7.85
C VAL A 244 -0.83 -1.96 -9.32
N THR A 245 -2.09 -2.19 -9.67
CA THR A 245 -2.44 -2.45 -11.08
C THR A 245 -2.19 -1.25 -11.97
N ILE A 246 -2.55 -0.04 -11.53
CA ILE A 246 -2.27 1.21 -12.26
C ILE A 246 -0.76 1.40 -12.45
N GLY A 247 0.01 1.29 -11.37
CA GLY A 247 1.45 1.48 -11.40
C GLY A 247 2.13 0.46 -12.30
N MET A 248 1.67 -0.79 -12.28
CA MET A 248 2.14 -1.83 -13.18
C MET A 248 1.88 -1.45 -14.64
N GLY A 249 0.64 -1.08 -15.00
CA GLY A 249 0.28 -0.69 -16.37
C GLY A 249 1.10 0.49 -16.90
N ILE A 250 1.30 1.53 -16.09
CA ILE A 250 2.14 2.68 -16.44
C ILE A 250 3.59 2.23 -16.65
N SER A 251 4.14 1.46 -15.71
CA SER A 251 5.53 1.00 -15.79
C SER A 251 5.78 0.07 -16.99
N THR A 252 4.82 -0.79 -17.35
CA THR A 252 4.88 -1.64 -18.55
C THR A 252 4.88 -0.79 -19.82
N ALA A 253 4.01 0.22 -19.91
CA ALA A 253 4.01 1.13 -21.06
C ALA A 253 5.33 1.90 -21.19
N ILE A 254 5.92 2.34 -20.07
CA ILE A 254 7.25 2.97 -20.04
C ILE A 254 8.31 2.00 -20.54
N PHE A 255 8.35 0.78 -19.98
CA PHE A 255 9.31 -0.25 -20.38
C PHE A 255 9.24 -0.53 -21.88
N GLU A 256 8.04 -0.78 -22.41
CA GLU A 256 7.83 -1.06 -23.83
C GLU A 256 8.23 0.11 -24.72
N ALA A 257 7.87 1.34 -24.33
CA ALA A 257 8.21 2.53 -25.10
C ALA A 257 9.72 2.78 -25.16
N VAL A 258 10.46 2.50 -24.09
CA VAL A 258 11.92 2.60 -24.07
C VAL A 258 12.55 1.44 -24.85
N ASN A 259 12.07 0.21 -24.63
CA ASN A 259 12.58 -0.98 -25.31
C ASN A 259 12.38 -0.90 -26.84
N ALA A 260 11.27 -0.34 -27.31
CA ALA A 260 10.97 -0.17 -28.74
C ALA A 260 11.94 0.79 -29.46
N ARG A 261 12.63 1.68 -28.74
CA ARG A 261 13.65 2.58 -29.31
C ARG A 261 14.96 1.86 -29.61
N GLY A 262 15.14 0.64 -29.10
CA GLY A 262 16.42 -0.05 -29.10
C GLY A 262 17.39 0.52 -28.06
N ARG A 263 18.66 0.09 -28.12
CA ARG A 263 19.68 0.55 -27.16
C ARG A 263 20.01 2.03 -27.38
N ALA A 264 20.12 2.81 -26.30
CA ALA A 264 20.57 4.19 -26.40
C ALA A 264 21.95 4.31 -27.05
N ALA A 265 22.03 5.17 -28.07
CA ALA A 265 23.28 5.49 -28.77
C ALA A 265 24.20 6.44 -27.99
N THR A 266 23.65 7.19 -27.03
CA THR A 266 24.34 8.23 -26.25
C THR A 266 23.78 8.32 -24.83
N GLY A 267 24.53 8.88 -23.88
CA GLY A 267 24.08 9.09 -22.50
C GLY A 267 24.60 8.05 -21.51
N TYR A 268 24.05 8.08 -20.28
CA TYR A 268 24.53 7.25 -19.17
C TYR A 268 24.36 5.74 -19.43
N PHE A 269 23.22 5.35 -20.03
CA PHE A 269 22.90 3.96 -20.37
C PHE A 269 23.29 3.57 -21.80
N ARG A 270 24.24 4.29 -22.41
CA ARG A 270 24.69 3.98 -23.77
C ARG A 270 25.08 2.51 -23.91
N ASP A 271 24.51 1.88 -24.93
CA ASP A 271 24.72 0.46 -25.30
C ASP A 271 24.37 -0.55 -24.18
N ASP A 272 23.67 -0.13 -23.13
CA ASP A 272 23.36 -0.94 -21.94
C ASP A 272 21.90 -1.46 -22.00
N PRO A 273 21.65 -2.78 -21.95
CA PRO A 273 20.30 -3.33 -22.07
C PRO A 273 19.41 -3.09 -20.84
N ILE A 274 19.96 -2.50 -19.77
CA ILE A 274 19.19 -2.21 -18.55
C ILE A 274 18.26 -1.01 -18.68
N GLU A 275 18.46 -0.15 -19.68
CA GLU A 275 17.76 1.15 -19.79
C GLU A 275 16.23 1.06 -19.62
N PRO A 276 15.51 0.10 -20.24
CA PRO A 276 14.07 -0.04 -20.04
C PRO A 276 13.69 -0.34 -18.58
N TYR A 277 14.48 -1.16 -17.87
CA TYR A 277 14.29 -1.45 -16.45
C TYR A 277 14.63 -0.24 -15.57
N ALA A 278 15.71 0.48 -15.90
CA ALA A 278 16.07 1.71 -15.19
C ALA A 278 14.97 2.77 -15.32
N ALA A 279 14.33 2.89 -16.49
CA ALA A 279 13.23 3.82 -16.73
C ALA A 279 11.99 3.53 -15.85
N THR A 280 11.65 2.26 -15.61
CA THR A 280 10.55 1.93 -14.68
C THR A 280 10.89 2.26 -13.24
N LEU A 281 12.17 2.10 -12.84
CA LEU A 281 12.64 2.50 -11.51
C LEU A 281 12.71 4.02 -11.35
N TRP A 282 13.01 4.77 -12.42
CA TRP A 282 12.88 6.24 -12.43
C TRP A 282 11.44 6.69 -12.25
N TYR A 283 10.47 5.98 -12.86
CA TYR A 283 9.06 6.20 -12.58
C TYR A 283 8.74 5.95 -11.10
N CYS A 284 9.19 4.84 -10.52
CA CYS A 284 9.02 4.55 -9.10
C CYS A 284 9.62 5.65 -8.21
N ALA A 285 10.83 6.12 -8.51
CA ALA A 285 11.46 7.22 -7.77
C ALA A 285 10.68 8.53 -7.90
N GLY A 286 10.18 8.84 -9.10
CA GLY A 286 9.40 10.04 -9.38
C GLY A 286 8.07 10.06 -8.63
N ILE A 287 7.33 8.94 -8.62
CA ILE A 287 6.03 8.87 -7.96
C ILE A 287 6.16 8.95 -6.43
N THR A 288 7.17 8.32 -5.83
CA THR A 288 7.40 8.42 -4.39
C THR A 288 7.98 9.76 -3.97
N ALA A 289 8.74 10.44 -4.86
CA ALA A 289 9.20 11.79 -4.58
C ALA A 289 8.04 12.80 -4.42
N LEU A 290 6.88 12.54 -5.03
CA LEU A 290 5.68 13.37 -4.83
C LEU A 290 5.12 13.29 -3.40
N ALA A 291 5.42 12.22 -2.66
CA ALA A 291 5.01 12.08 -1.26
C ALA A 291 5.83 12.95 -0.31
N ILE A 292 7.06 13.34 -0.71
CA ILE A 292 7.98 14.14 0.12
C ILE A 292 7.38 15.48 0.58
N PRO A 293 6.85 16.35 -0.32
CA PRO A 293 6.25 17.59 0.15
C PRO A 293 5.01 17.33 1.02
N LEU A 294 4.29 16.23 0.81
CA LEU A 294 3.04 15.92 1.51
C LEU A 294 3.24 15.69 3.01
N TYR A 295 4.35 15.08 3.44
CA TYR A 295 4.61 14.91 4.87
C TYR A 295 4.87 16.24 5.59
N GLY A 296 5.33 17.29 4.89
CA GLY A 296 5.55 18.61 5.50
C GLY A 296 4.26 19.26 6.02
N TRP A 297 3.13 18.81 5.51
CA TRP A 297 1.80 19.22 5.96
C TRP A 297 1.15 18.25 6.95
N LEU A 298 1.83 17.14 7.26
CA LEU A 298 1.35 16.12 8.17
C LEU A 298 1.68 16.53 9.62
N LYS A 299 0.70 16.42 10.51
CA LYS A 299 0.89 16.69 11.94
C LYS A 299 0.25 15.59 12.76
N ILE A 300 1.06 14.59 13.06
CA ILE A 300 0.68 13.40 13.80
C ILE A 300 1.66 13.18 14.96
N GLY A 301 1.12 13.09 16.17
CA GLY A 301 1.88 12.82 17.39
C GLY A 301 2.40 11.38 17.51
N THR A 302 2.85 11.03 18.71
CA THR A 302 3.22 9.66 19.12
C THR A 302 1.98 8.86 19.50
N GLN A 303 2.09 7.53 19.46
CA GLN A 303 1.01 6.66 19.94
C GLN A 303 1.09 6.42 21.46
N GLY A 304 -0.07 6.37 22.12
CA GLY A 304 -0.23 5.78 23.46
C GLY A 304 -0.26 6.75 24.65
N CYS A 305 -0.03 8.05 24.49
CA CYS A 305 -0.07 9.00 25.62
C CYS A 305 -1.47 9.54 25.98
N GLY A 306 -2.48 9.32 25.14
CA GLY A 306 -3.80 9.94 25.33
C GLY A 306 -4.75 9.24 26.31
N ASP A 307 -4.47 7.98 26.63
CA ASP A 307 -5.33 7.17 27.51
C ASP A 307 -4.86 7.22 28.97
N GLU A 308 -3.57 7.41 29.25
CA GLU A 308 -3.06 7.60 30.62
C GLU A 308 -3.51 8.96 31.21
N GLU A 309 -3.44 10.06 30.44
CA GLU A 309 -3.89 11.38 30.93
C GLU A 309 -5.41 11.45 31.21
N LYS A 310 -6.22 10.66 30.52
CA LYS A 310 -7.68 10.59 30.75
C LYS A 310 -8.04 9.72 31.95
N VAL A 311 -7.27 8.66 32.23
CA VAL A 311 -7.48 7.81 33.40
C VAL A 311 -7.02 8.54 34.66
N ASP A 312 -5.87 9.21 34.62
CA ASP A 312 -5.34 9.99 35.74
C ASP A 312 -6.23 11.20 36.06
N GLY A 313 -6.77 11.90 35.04
CA GLY A 313 -7.69 13.02 35.25
C GLY A 313 -9.06 12.61 35.82
N VAL A 314 -9.51 11.38 35.61
CA VAL A 314 -10.75 10.83 36.18
C VAL A 314 -10.51 10.33 37.62
N GLU A 315 -9.35 9.75 37.92
CA GLU A 315 -8.98 9.38 39.28
C GLU A 315 -8.71 10.61 40.18
N GLU A 316 -8.05 11.66 39.67
CA GLU A 316 -7.85 12.90 40.42
C GLU A 316 -9.15 13.70 40.64
N GLY A 317 -10.05 13.72 39.65
CA GLY A 317 -11.36 14.36 39.75
C GLY A 317 -12.25 13.70 40.82
N SER A 318 -12.31 12.36 40.84
CA SER A 318 -13.11 11.59 41.80
C SER A 318 -12.55 11.61 43.23
N ALA A 319 -11.22 11.71 43.39
CA ALA A 319 -10.57 11.88 44.70
C ALA A 319 -10.81 13.28 45.32
N SER A 320 -11.01 14.30 44.49
CA SER A 320 -11.27 15.67 44.95
C SER A 320 -12.71 15.90 45.42
N GLU A 321 -13.70 15.23 44.81
CA GLU A 321 -15.11 15.35 45.20
C GLU A 321 -15.46 14.55 46.47
N GLY A 322 -14.69 13.52 46.81
CA GLY A 322 -14.90 12.70 48.02
C GLY A 322 -14.48 13.36 49.34
N ARG A 323 -13.71 14.45 49.30
CA ARG A 323 -13.11 15.07 50.51
C ARG A 323 -13.84 16.32 51.02
N GLY A 324 -14.92 16.74 50.35
CA GLY A 324 -15.67 17.97 50.65
C GLY A 324 -17.03 17.80 51.36
N ARG A 325 -17.46 16.58 51.68
CA ARG A 325 -18.74 16.31 52.38
C ARG A 325 -18.49 15.61 53.70
N GLY A 326 -18.08 16.38 54.70
CA GLY A 326 -17.87 15.90 56.06
C GLY A 326 -17.66 17.06 57.04
N VAL A 327 -18.68 17.89 57.21
CA VAL A 327 -18.89 18.76 58.38
C VAL A 327 -20.36 18.64 58.78
#